data_AF-V4AQ71-F1
#
_entry.id   AF-V4AQ71-F1
#
_cell.length_a   1.000
_cell.length_b   1.000
_cell.length_c   1.000
_cell.angle_alpha   90.00
_cell.angle_beta   90.00
_cell.angle_gamma   90.00
#
_symmetry.space_group_name_H-M   'P 1'
#
loop_
_entity.id
_entity.type
_entity.pdbx_description
1 polymer ?
#
loop_
_entity_poly.entity_id
_entity_poly.type
_entity_poly.pdbx_seq_one_letter_code
_entity_poly.pdbx_strand_id
1 'polypeptide(L)' 'MYSPGRTLRSTNKLLLKPETGQLATYGQRSFSIQAPLLWNNLPFSLRSITSVNSFKEKLKTHLFTLAFS' A
#
# COMPACT_ATOMS: atom_id res chain seq x y z
N MET A 1 -3.88 -16.90 -17.54
CA MET A 1 -3.88 -15.45 -17.22
C MET A 1 -5.29 -14.92 -17.40
N TYR A 2 -5.89 -14.32 -16.38
CA TYR A 2 -7.24 -13.76 -16.43
C TYR A 2 -7.19 -12.34 -16.99
N SER A 3 -7.91 -12.06 -18.09
CA SER A 3 -8.02 -10.73 -18.70
C SER A 3 -9.47 -10.26 -18.63
N PRO A 4 -9.82 -9.28 -17.78
CA PRO A 4 -11.20 -8.81 -17.66
C PRO A 4 -11.61 -7.96 -18.86
N GLY A 5 -12.85 -8.15 -19.34
CA GLY A 5 -13.41 -7.42 -20.51
C GLY A 5 -13.67 -5.92 -20.29
N ARG A 6 -13.41 -5.38 -19.09
CA ARG A 6 -13.45 -3.94 -18.80
C ARG A 6 -12.41 -3.57 -17.75
N THR A 7 -11.86 -2.36 -17.86
CA THR A 7 -10.99 -1.79 -16.83
C THR A 7 -11.78 -1.58 -15.53
N LEU A 8 -11.47 -2.40 -14.52
CA LEU A 8 -12.04 -2.24 -13.19
C LEU A 8 -11.33 -1.08 -12.49
N ARG A 9 -12.09 -0.33 -11.66
CA ARG A 9 -11.55 0.76 -10.86
C ARG A 9 -10.41 0.31 -9.93
N SER A 10 -10.32 -0.98 -9.59
CA SER A 10 -9.25 -1.55 -8.77
C SER A 10 -7.96 -1.85 -9.54
N THR A 11 -8.03 -2.06 -10.86
CA THR A 11 -6.89 -2.54 -11.66
C THR A 11 -5.72 -1.55 -11.69
N ASN A 12 -6.01 -0.24 -11.61
CA ASN A 12 -5.00 0.81 -11.68
C ASN A 12 -4.62 1.41 -10.30
N LYS A 13 -4.99 0.79 -9.18
CA LYS A 13 -4.77 1.40 -7.84
C LYS A 13 -3.42 1.08 -7.19
N LEU A 14 -2.61 0.21 -7.81
CA LEU A 14 -1.31 -0.26 -7.29
C LEU A 14 -1.41 -0.87 -5.87
N LEU A 15 -2.47 -1.64 -5.63
CA LEU A 15 -2.72 -2.28 -4.32
C LEU A 15 -2.00 -3.62 -4.23
N LEU A 16 -1.46 -3.90 -3.05
CA LEU A 16 -0.87 -5.19 -2.71
C LEU A 16 -1.93 -6.09 -2.08
N LYS A 17 -1.86 -7.41 -2.33
CA LYS A 17 -2.73 -8.39 -1.66
C LYS A 17 -2.05 -8.82 -0.36
N PRO A 18 -2.63 -8.54 0.83
CA PRO A 18 -2.11 -9.08 2.08
C PRO A 18 -2.23 -10.60 2.10
N GLU A 19 -1.23 -11.26 2.67
CA GLU A 19 -1.35 -12.68 3.00
C GLU A 19 -2.30 -12.85 4.19
N THR A 20 -3.09 -13.93 4.21
CA THR A 20 -3.91 -14.29 5.37
C THR A 20 -3.03 -15.02 6.36
N GLY A 21 -2.67 -14.36 7.46
CA GLY A 21 -1.84 -14.93 8.51
C GLY A 21 -2.47 -16.19 9.10
N GLN A 22 -1.69 -17.27 9.18
CA GLN A 22 -2.13 -18.56 9.74
C GLN A 22 -2.37 -18.52 11.25
N LEU A 23 -1.93 -17.45 11.94
CA LEU A 23 -2.04 -17.28 13.39
C LEU A 23 -2.67 -15.91 13.69
N ALA A 24 -3.85 -15.92 14.33
CA ALA A 24 -4.69 -14.73 14.56
C ALA A 24 -3.96 -13.58 15.29
N THR A 25 -2.97 -13.88 16.12
CA THR A 25 -2.31 -12.88 16.98
C THR A 25 -0.89 -12.55 16.54
N TYR A 26 -0.01 -13.55 16.43
CA TYR A 26 1.40 -13.33 16.07
C TYR A 26 1.58 -13.08 14.57
N GLY A 27 0.81 -13.78 13.75
CA GLY A 27 0.89 -13.66 12.29
C GLY A 27 0.54 -12.26 11.80
N GLN A 28 -0.42 -11.59 12.44
CA GLN A 28 -0.87 -10.25 12.06
C GLN A 28 0.22 -9.17 12.13
N ARG A 29 1.25 -9.34 12.95
CA ARG A 29 2.37 -8.38 13.04
C ARG A 29 3.48 -8.65 12.04
N SER A 30 3.40 -9.74 11.28
CA SER A 30 4.41 -10.09 10.28
C SER A 30 4.47 -9.04 9.16
N PHE A 31 5.65 -8.87 8.60
CA PHE A 31 5.87 -7.94 7.49
C PHE A 31 4.96 -8.27 6.29
N SER A 32 4.79 -9.56 5.97
CA SER A 32 3.93 -10.03 4.88
C SER A 32 2.47 -9.62 5.00
N ILE A 33 2.00 -9.26 6.19
CA ILE A 33 0.63 -8.77 6.43
C ILE A 33 0.60 -7.26 6.58
N GLN A 34 1.45 -6.69 7.43
CA GLN A 34 1.41 -5.26 7.74
C GLN A 34 1.95 -4.39 6.62
N ALA A 35 2.95 -4.83 5.87
CA ALA A 35 3.50 -4.06 4.76
C ALA A 35 2.46 -3.77 3.66
N PRO A 36 1.73 -4.77 3.12
CA PRO A 36 0.69 -4.51 2.12
C PRO A 36 -0.48 -3.70 2.70
N LEU A 37 -0.81 -3.87 3.98
CA LEU A 37 -1.85 -3.08 4.65
C LEU A 37 -1.45 -1.59 4.72
N LEU A 38 -0.26 -1.29 5.22
CA LEU A 38 0.26 0.09 5.29
C LEU A 38 0.38 0.72 3.91
N TRP A 39 0.89 -0.02 2.92
CA TRP A 39 0.99 0.45 1.54
C TRP A 39 -0.38 0.79 0.93
N ASN A 40 -1.39 -0.05 1.18
CA ASN A 40 -2.74 0.14 0.66
C ASN A 40 -3.46 1.34 1.30
N ASN A 41 -3.05 1.76 2.51
CA ASN A 41 -3.57 2.95 3.16
C ASN A 41 -2.97 4.26 2.62
N LEU A 42 -1.88 4.20 1.85
CA LEU A 42 -1.30 5.39 1.23
C LEU A 42 -2.21 5.93 0.11
N PRO A 43 -2.19 7.25 -0.16
CA PRO A 43 -2.84 7.81 -1.35
C PRO A 43 -2.18 7.29 -2.63
N PHE A 44 -2.99 7.18 -3.69
CA PHE A 44 -2.51 6.70 -5.00
C PHE A 44 -1.33 7.53 -5.54
N SER A 45 -1.34 8.85 -5.32
CA SER A 45 -0.26 9.76 -5.73
C SER A 45 1.10 9.44 -5.11
N LEU A 46 1.15 8.82 -3.93
CA LEU A 46 2.39 8.31 -3.34
C LEU A 46 2.77 6.95 -3.92
N ARG A 47 1.79 6.05 -4.07
CA ARG A 47 2.03 4.71 -4.63
C ARG A 47 2.50 4.72 -6.08
N SER A 48 2.08 5.69 -6.87
CA SER A 48 2.42 5.82 -8.28
C SER A 48 3.82 6.38 -8.54
N ILE A 49 4.58 6.72 -7.49
CA ILE A 49 5.94 7.25 -7.62
C ILE A 49 6.89 6.12 -7.96
N THR A 50 7.64 6.27 -9.06
CA THR A 50 8.61 5.28 -9.52
C THR A 50 10.01 5.47 -8.91
N SER A 51 10.36 6.71 -8.53
CA SER A 51 11.64 7.04 -7.91
C SER A 51 11.59 6.86 -6.39
N VAL A 52 12.49 6.02 -5.86
CA VAL A 52 12.59 5.73 -4.42
C VAL A 52 12.89 7.00 -3.61
N ASN A 53 13.76 7.89 -4.11
CA ASN A 53 14.12 9.12 -3.39
C ASN A 53 12.91 10.06 -3.28
N SER A 54 12.23 10.30 -4.39
CA SER A 54 11.02 11.14 -4.41
C SER A 54 9.88 10.52 -3.59
N PHE A 55 9.79 9.19 -3.54
CA PHE A 55 8.83 8.49 -2.70
C PHE A 55 9.10 8.76 -1.21
N LYS A 56 10.35 8.60 -0.76
CA LYS A 56 10.75 8.84 0.65
C LYS A 56 10.45 10.28 1.08
N GLU A 57 10.79 11.26 0.26
CA GLU A 57 10.54 12.68 0.53
C GLU A 57 9.06 12.97 0.71
N LYS A 58 8.23 12.57 -0.27
CA LYS A 58 6.78 12.82 -0.22
C LYS A 58 6.08 12.01 0.87
N LEU A 59 6.53 10.78 1.13
CA LEU A 59 6.01 9.95 2.21
C LEU A 59 6.24 10.61 3.57
N LYS A 60 7.46 11.13 3.81
CA LYS A 60 7.77 11.88 5.04
C LYS A 60 6.80 13.04 5.22
N THR A 61 6.65 13.90 4.20
CA THR A 61 5.73 15.04 4.26
C THR A 61 4.30 14.60 4.56
N HIS A 62 3.81 13.57 3.87
CA HIS A 62 2.45 13.06 4.09
C HIS A 62 2.21 12.56 5.51
N LEU A 63 3.15 11.78 6.07
CA LEU A 63 3.05 11.27 7.43
C LEU A 63 3.16 12.38 8.49
N PHE A 64 4.01 13.39 8.25
CA PHE A 64 4.10 14.56 9.13
C PHE A 64 2.80 15.37 9.13
N THR A 65 2.20 15.60 7.97
CA THR A 65 0.88 16.24 7.90
C THR A 65 -0.13 15.42 8.71
N LEU A 66 -0.28 14.12 8.44
CA LEU A 66 -1.23 13.27 9.16
C LEU A 66 -1.07 13.27 10.70
N ALA A 67 0.15 13.41 11.21
CA ALA A 67 0.42 13.37 12.64
C ALA A 67 0.29 14.73 13.35
N PHE A 68 0.44 15.84 12.62
CA PHE A 68 0.61 17.18 13.21
C PHE A 68 -0.25 18.27 12.55
N SER A 69 -1.17 17.92 11.65
CA SER A 69 -2.15 18.84 11.04
C SER A 69 -3.49 18.82 11.74
#